data_AF-A0AAX3KR96-F1
#
_entry.id   AF-A0AAX3KR96-F1
#
_cell.length_a   1.000
_cell.length_b   1.000
_cell.length_c   1.000
_cell.angle_alpha   90.00
_cell.angle_beta   90.00
_cell.angle_gamma   90.00
#
_symmetry.space_group_name_H-M   'P 1'
#
loop_
_entity.id
_entity.type
_entity.pdbx_description
1 polymer ?
#
loop_
_entity_poly.entity_id
_entity_poly.type
_entity_poly.pdbx_seq_one_letter_code
_entity_poly.pdbx_strand_id
1 'polypeptide(L)'
;MSNTSILSDADWPHKRDVVLLVKPSARKRVGLTLLAIAILFCGGMAVLGERGPVSSWLQSMDREADRAKLEPVMRKFAEQGKPEAIIWLAQNFPKENRTSLEALASQGNGTALFTLAALRLRDGDEGEFESLMQQAAEAGNADALRFIKRQAER
;
A
#
# COMPACT_ATOMS: atom_id res chain seq x y z
N MET A 1 40.29 -52.19 38.67
CA MET A 1 41.18 -52.77 37.66
C MET A 1 40.50 -52.63 36.32
N SER A 2 41.11 -51.82 35.46
CA SER A 2 40.72 -51.49 34.09
C SER A 2 40.81 -52.72 33.19
N ASN A 3 39.93 -52.81 32.18
CA ASN A 3 40.37 -52.99 30.78
C ASN A 3 39.19 -52.88 29.82
N THR A 4 39.12 -51.71 29.20
CA THR A 4 38.48 -51.42 27.93
C THR A 4 39.30 -52.07 26.81
N SER A 5 38.75 -53.09 26.16
CA SER A 5 39.33 -53.65 24.93
C SER A 5 38.60 -53.05 23.73
N ILE A 6 39.38 -52.21 23.05
CA ILE A 6 39.04 -51.36 21.91
C ILE A 6 38.61 -52.21 20.70
N LEU A 7 37.60 -51.71 19.99
CA LEU A 7 37.08 -52.22 18.72
C LEU A 7 38.21 -52.57 17.74
N SER A 8 38.19 -53.80 17.22
CA SER A 8 39.07 -54.22 16.14
C SER A 8 38.69 -53.51 14.85
N ASP A 9 39.67 -52.83 14.24
CA ASP A 9 39.65 -52.23 12.92
C ASP A 9 39.27 -53.25 11.83
N ALA A 10 37.98 -53.42 11.58
CA ALA A 10 37.46 -54.20 10.46
C ALA A 10 36.50 -53.35 9.60
N ASP A 11 36.89 -53.22 8.34
CA ASP A 11 36.05 -52.94 7.16
C ASP A 11 35.39 -51.57 7.01
N TRP A 12 36.19 -50.58 6.60
CA TRP A 12 35.66 -49.58 5.67
C TRP A 12 36.68 -49.18 4.60
N PRO A 13 36.62 -49.74 3.39
CA PRO A 13 37.36 -49.15 2.29
C PRO A 13 36.60 -47.88 1.88
N HIS A 14 37.35 -46.79 1.65
CA HIS A 14 36.87 -45.50 1.11
C HIS A 14 36.37 -44.43 2.11
N LYS A 15 37.05 -44.20 3.25
CA LYS A 15 37.09 -42.82 3.79
C LYS A 15 38.14 -42.01 3.02
N ARG A 16 37.75 -41.46 1.88
CA ARG A 16 38.47 -40.31 1.33
C ARG A 16 37.98 -39.10 2.11
N ASP A 17 38.80 -38.59 3.01
CA ASP A 17 38.59 -37.26 3.57
C ASP A 17 38.60 -36.26 2.41
N VAL A 18 37.41 -35.94 1.91
CA VAL A 18 37.24 -34.84 0.96
C VAL A 18 37.41 -33.58 1.77
N VAL A 19 38.67 -33.19 1.99
CA VAL A 19 39.00 -31.84 2.43
C VAL A 19 38.55 -30.94 1.28
N LEU A 20 37.30 -30.46 1.36
CA LEU A 20 36.80 -29.40 0.51
C LEU A 20 37.66 -28.17 0.80
N LEU A 21 38.73 -28.03 0.04
CA LEU A 21 39.62 -26.88 0.07
C LEU A 21 38.87 -25.73 -0.61
N VAL A 22 37.86 -25.19 0.08
CA VAL A 22 37.13 -24.01 -0.33
C VAL A 22 38.13 -22.86 -0.30
N LYS A 23 38.72 -22.56 -1.47
CA LYS A 23 39.66 -21.45 -1.64
C LYS A 23 39.05 -20.18 -1.02
N PRO A 24 39.63 -19.63 0.07
CA PRO A 24 39.04 -18.52 0.82
C PRO A 24 38.96 -17.23 0.00
N SER A 25 39.74 -17.13 -1.07
CA SER A 25 39.75 -15.98 -1.99
C SER A 25 38.49 -15.88 -2.85
N ALA A 26 37.80 -16.98 -3.14
CA ALA A 26 36.53 -16.96 -3.88
C ALA A 26 35.39 -16.43 -2.99
N ARG A 27 35.38 -16.80 -1.70
CA ARG A 27 34.36 -16.35 -0.73
C ARG A 27 34.43 -14.84 -0.48
N LYS A 28 35.64 -14.26 -0.42
CA LYS A 28 35.85 -12.81 -0.31
C LYS A 28 35.42 -12.07 -1.57
N ARG A 29 35.71 -12.63 -2.76
CA ARG A 29 35.27 -12.04 -4.05
C ARG A 29 33.75 -12.08 -4.21
N VAL A 30 33.10 -13.19 -3.86
CA VAL A 30 31.63 -13.31 -3.89
C VAL A 30 30.97 -12.35 -2.90
N GLY A 31 31.51 -12.25 -1.67
CA GLY A 31 31.05 -11.28 -0.69
C GLY A 31 31.20 -9.83 -1.17
N LEU A 32 32.34 -9.50 -1.81
CA LEU A 32 32.59 -8.18 -2.36
C LEU A 32 31.68 -7.86 -3.56
N THR A 33 31.40 -8.83 -4.43
CA THR A 33 30.47 -8.64 -5.56
C THR A 33 29.04 -8.45 -5.09
N LEU A 34 28.59 -9.19 -4.06
CA LEU A 34 27.25 -9.00 -3.48
C LEU A 34 27.14 -7.64 -2.81
N LEU A 35 28.18 -7.19 -2.09
CA LEU A 35 28.22 -5.86 -1.51
C LEU A 35 28.18 -4.77 -2.60
N ALA A 36 28.94 -4.93 -3.69
CA ALA A 36 28.95 -3.98 -4.80
C ALA A 36 27.60 -3.91 -5.53
N ILE A 37 26.91 -5.04 -5.73
CA ILE A 37 25.56 -5.08 -6.28
C ILE A 37 24.58 -4.37 -5.34
N ALA A 38 24.66 -4.62 -4.03
CA ALA A 38 23.82 -3.93 -3.04
C ALA A 38 24.07 -2.41 -3.03
N ILE A 39 25.32 -1.98 -3.13
CA ILE A 39 25.68 -0.55 -3.21
C ILE A 39 25.19 0.07 -4.54
N LEU A 40 25.33 -0.61 -5.68
CA LEU A 40 24.81 -0.14 -6.96
C LEU A 40 23.28 -0.11 -6.98
N PHE A 41 22.62 -1.06 -6.32
CA PHE A 41 21.17 -1.09 -6.17
C PHE A 41 20.69 0.06 -5.27
N CYS A 42 21.31 0.25 -4.10
CA CYS A 42 21.01 1.38 -3.21
C CYS A 42 21.35 2.73 -3.85
N GLY A 43 22.46 2.83 -4.57
CA GLY A 43 22.87 4.02 -5.32
C GLY A 43 21.92 4.32 -6.48
N GLY A 44 21.48 3.30 -7.23
CA GLY A 44 20.48 3.44 -8.28
C GLY A 44 19.12 3.88 -7.74
N MET A 45 18.73 3.38 -6.56
CA MET A 45 17.52 3.82 -5.84
C MET A 45 17.62 5.28 -5.37
N ALA A 46 18.82 5.76 -5.03
CA ALA A 46 19.06 7.15 -4.63
C ALA A 46 19.12 8.13 -5.83
N VAL A 47 19.60 7.70 -6.99
CA VAL A 47 19.71 8.54 -8.20
C VAL A 47 18.35 8.77 -8.89
N LEU A 48 17.37 7.88 -8.70
CA LEU A 48 15.98 8.05 -9.17
C LEU A 48 15.11 8.90 -8.19
N GLY A 49 15.77 9.69 -7.34
CA GLY A 49 15.34 10.15 -6.01
C GLY A 49 14.15 11.11 -5.88
N GLU A 50 13.37 11.38 -6.93
CA GLU A 50 12.14 12.20 -6.79
C GLU A 50 10.85 11.50 -7.25
N ARG A 51 10.97 10.43 -8.04
CA ARG A 51 9.81 9.64 -8.55
C ARG A 51 10.07 8.13 -8.56
N GLY A 52 11.09 7.67 -7.83
CA GLY A 52 11.46 6.26 -7.76
C GLY A 52 10.56 5.44 -6.81
N PRO A 53 10.59 4.10 -6.91
CA PRO A 53 9.73 3.20 -6.13
C PRO A 53 9.91 3.31 -4.61
N VAL A 54 11.05 3.80 -4.10
CA VAL A 54 11.24 4.10 -2.67
C VAL A 54 10.40 5.29 -2.23
N SER A 55 10.34 6.36 -3.03
CA SER A 55 9.58 7.57 -2.68
C SER A 55 8.08 7.30 -2.64
N SER A 56 7.55 6.49 -3.57
CA SER A 56 6.15 6.08 -3.56
C SER A 56 5.83 5.14 -2.40
N TRP A 57 6.76 4.24 -2.05
CA TRP A 57 6.65 3.39 -0.86
C TRP A 57 6.65 4.22 0.43
N LEU A 58 7.58 5.17 0.60
CA LEU A 58 7.60 6.09 1.73
C LEU A 58 6.29 6.91 1.81
N GLN A 59 5.84 7.47 0.70
CA GLN A 59 4.56 8.19 0.64
C GLN A 59 3.35 7.29 0.97
N SER A 60 3.42 5.99 0.69
CA SER A 60 2.36 5.06 1.12
C SER A 60 2.40 4.84 2.63
N MET A 61 3.59 4.67 3.22
CA MET A 61 3.75 4.52 4.66
C MET A 61 3.31 5.76 5.44
N ASP A 62 3.70 6.95 4.98
CA ASP A 62 3.31 8.21 5.61
C ASP A 62 1.78 8.39 5.57
N ARG A 63 1.15 8.06 4.43
CA ARG A 63 -0.32 8.10 4.30
C ARG A 63 -1.02 7.13 5.25
N GLU A 64 -0.48 5.92 5.42
CA GLU A 64 -1.04 4.95 6.37
C GLU A 64 -0.89 5.42 7.82
N ALA A 65 0.28 5.97 8.17
CA ALA A 65 0.54 6.50 9.50
C ALA A 65 -0.38 7.70 9.82
N ASP A 66 -0.55 8.62 8.87
CA ASP A 66 -1.43 9.79 9.04
C ASP A 66 -2.90 9.39 9.11
N ARG A 67 -3.33 8.43 8.29
CA ARG A 67 -4.67 7.85 8.37
C ARG A 67 -4.92 7.22 9.74
N ALA A 68 -3.98 6.43 10.26
CA ALA A 68 -4.11 5.79 11.58
C ALA A 68 -4.22 6.80 12.73
N LYS A 69 -3.52 7.95 12.63
CA LYS A 69 -3.63 9.04 13.63
C LYS A 69 -4.99 9.74 13.57
N LEU A 70 -5.52 9.97 12.37
CA LEU A 70 -6.76 10.75 12.16
C LEU A 70 -8.02 9.91 12.36
N GLU A 71 -7.99 8.62 12.06
CA GLU A 71 -9.14 7.73 12.13
C GLU A 71 -9.95 7.83 13.44
N PRO A 72 -9.36 7.71 14.64
CA PRO A 72 -10.15 7.76 15.88
C PRO A 72 -10.86 9.10 16.08
N VAL A 73 -10.22 10.20 15.67
CA VAL A 73 -10.79 11.55 15.76
C VAL A 73 -11.93 11.70 14.76
N MET A 74 -11.76 11.23 13.53
CA MET A 74 -12.78 11.28 12.50
C MET A 74 -13.99 10.40 12.84
N ARG A 75 -13.78 9.21 13.42
CA ARG A 75 -14.88 8.36 13.91
C ARG A 75 -15.74 9.10 14.94
N LYS A 76 -15.10 9.73 15.93
CA LYS A 76 -15.81 10.51 16.95
C LYS A 76 -16.62 11.68 16.35
N PHE A 77 -16.11 12.36 15.33
CA PHE A 77 -16.85 13.42 14.66
C PHE A 77 -17.97 12.89 13.76
N ALA A 78 -17.77 11.74 13.11
CA ALA A 78 -18.79 11.10 12.30
C ALA A 78 -19.96 10.60 13.16
N GLU A 79 -19.70 10.09 14.36
CA GLU A 79 -20.73 9.75 15.37
C GLU A 79 -21.58 10.97 15.78
N GLN A 80 -21.00 12.17 15.72
CA GLN A 80 -21.71 13.43 15.93
C GLN A 80 -22.42 13.95 14.67
N GLY A 81 -22.43 13.17 13.58
CA GLY A 81 -23.04 13.53 12.32
C GLY A 81 -22.28 14.58 11.52
N LYS A 82 -20.98 14.81 11.79
CA LYS A 82 -20.20 15.80 11.04
C LYS A 82 -19.97 15.33 9.60
N PRO A 83 -20.47 16.04 8.58
CA PRO A 83 -20.40 15.62 7.18
C PRO A 83 -18.96 15.35 6.70
N GLU A 84 -18.04 16.22 7.06
CA GLU A 84 -16.63 16.16 6.63
C GLU A 84 -15.94 14.90 7.15
N ALA A 85 -16.27 14.49 8.38
CA ALA A 85 -15.71 13.30 8.99
C ALA A 85 -16.28 12.02 8.34
N ILE A 86 -17.57 11.99 8.04
CA ILE A 86 -18.22 10.89 7.32
C ILE A 86 -17.61 10.75 5.92
N ILE A 87 -17.44 11.87 5.20
CA ILE A 87 -16.83 11.90 3.86
C ILE A 87 -15.39 11.41 3.92
N TRP A 88 -14.59 11.92 4.87
CA TRP A 88 -13.20 11.49 5.03
C TRP A 88 -13.09 9.98 5.33
N LEU A 89 -13.94 9.46 6.22
CA LEU A 89 -13.97 8.03 6.53
C LEU A 89 -14.37 7.21 5.31
N ALA A 90 -15.34 7.66 4.51
CA ALA A 90 -15.75 6.96 3.29
C ALA A 90 -14.67 6.97 2.19
N GLN A 91 -13.85 8.01 2.11
CA GLN A 91 -12.72 8.04 1.17
C GLN A 91 -11.59 7.10 1.60
N ASN A 92 -11.33 7.00 2.91
CA ASN A 92 -10.20 6.24 3.45
C ASN A 92 -10.54 4.77 3.78
N PHE A 93 -11.81 4.51 4.09
CA PHE A 93 -12.38 3.23 4.52
C PHE A 93 -13.76 3.02 3.85
N PRO A 94 -13.77 2.87 2.50
CA PRO A 94 -15.01 2.93 1.70
C PRO A 94 -15.95 1.74 1.91
N LYS A 95 -15.44 0.59 2.35
CA LYS A 95 -16.29 -0.59 2.58
C LYS A 95 -17.10 -0.44 3.86
N GLU A 96 -16.48 0.11 4.89
CA GLU A 96 -17.03 0.25 6.23
C GLU A 96 -17.98 1.46 6.34
N ASN A 97 -17.80 2.49 5.51
CA ASN A 97 -18.50 3.77 5.64
C ASN A 97 -19.41 4.09 4.46
N ARG A 98 -19.72 3.11 3.60
CA ARG A 98 -20.61 3.29 2.44
C ARG A 98 -22.00 3.76 2.87
N THR A 99 -22.61 3.09 3.85
CA THR A 99 -23.97 3.42 4.31
C THR A 99 -24.06 4.83 4.90
N SER A 100 -23.08 5.25 5.70
CA SER A 100 -23.05 6.61 6.26
C SER A 100 -22.90 7.67 5.18
N LEU A 101 -22.10 7.39 4.14
CA LEU A 101 -21.95 8.28 2.99
C LEU A 101 -23.25 8.37 2.18
N GLU A 102 -23.91 7.24 1.92
CA GLU A 102 -25.19 7.18 1.21
C GLU A 102 -26.29 7.94 1.98
N ALA A 103 -26.34 7.79 3.31
CA ALA A 103 -27.26 8.54 4.16
C ALA A 103 -26.99 10.06 4.15
N LEU A 104 -25.73 10.47 4.04
CA LEU A 104 -25.37 11.88 3.92
C LEU A 104 -25.66 12.43 2.52
N ALA A 105 -25.46 11.62 1.47
CA ALA A 105 -25.80 11.95 0.10
C ALA A 105 -27.32 12.08 -0.09
N SER A 106 -28.12 11.21 0.53
CA SER A 106 -29.59 11.30 0.48
C SER A 106 -30.15 12.54 1.19
N GLN A 107 -29.37 13.16 2.09
CA GLN A 107 -29.67 14.48 2.67
C GLN A 107 -29.29 15.65 1.74
N GLY A 108 -28.83 15.37 0.51
CA GLY A 108 -28.48 16.39 -0.48
C GLY A 108 -27.09 17.01 -0.28
N ASN A 109 -26.21 16.40 0.51
CA ASN A 109 -24.85 16.92 0.65
C ASN A 109 -24.05 16.72 -0.65
N GLY A 110 -23.74 17.83 -1.34
CA GLY A 110 -23.07 17.79 -2.64
C GLY A 110 -21.70 17.11 -2.63
N THR A 111 -20.93 17.26 -1.55
CA THR A 111 -19.61 16.60 -1.43
C THR A 111 -19.76 15.09 -1.18
N ALA A 112 -20.77 14.67 -0.42
CA ALA A 112 -21.09 13.26 -0.25
C ALA A 112 -21.57 12.62 -1.55
N LEU A 113 -22.44 13.30 -2.30
CA LEU A 113 -22.89 12.87 -3.64
C LEU A 113 -21.71 12.71 -4.60
N PHE A 114 -20.82 13.70 -4.67
CA PHE A 114 -19.60 13.64 -5.48
C PHE A 114 -18.70 12.46 -5.07
N THR A 115 -18.49 12.28 -3.76
CA THR A 115 -17.67 11.17 -3.24
C THR A 115 -18.29 9.82 -3.55
N LEU A 116 -19.63 9.69 -3.43
CA LEU A 116 -20.35 8.47 -3.75
C LEU A 116 -20.24 8.16 -5.25
N ALA A 117 -20.39 9.17 -6.12
CA ALA A 117 -20.19 9.03 -7.56
C ALA A 117 -18.81 8.45 -7.87
N ALA A 118 -17.75 9.03 -7.30
CA ALA A 118 -16.38 8.55 -7.51
C ALA A 118 -16.18 7.09 -7.06
N LEU A 119 -16.84 6.68 -5.97
CA LEU A 119 -16.82 5.28 -5.53
C LEU A 119 -17.59 4.36 -6.48
N ARG A 120 -18.73 4.78 -7.02
CA ARG A 120 -19.51 4.01 -8.00
C ARG A 120 -18.75 3.82 -9.32
N LEU A 121 -18.09 4.87 -9.80
CA LEU A 121 -17.21 4.77 -10.97
C LEU A 121 -16.06 3.77 -10.75
N ARG A 122 -15.44 3.79 -9.56
CA ARG A 122 -14.38 2.83 -9.21
C ARG A 122 -14.89 1.38 -9.19
N ASP A 123 -16.15 1.20 -8.78
CA ASP A 123 -16.81 -0.11 -8.77
C ASP A 123 -17.32 -0.52 -10.17
N GLY A 124 -17.17 0.34 -11.19
CA GLY A 124 -17.55 0.09 -12.58
C GLY A 124 -18.98 0.49 -12.94
N ASP A 125 -19.68 1.20 -12.05
CA ASP A 125 -21.05 1.67 -12.29
C ASP A 125 -21.05 3.09 -12.87
N GLU A 126 -20.87 3.17 -14.19
CA GLU A 126 -20.83 4.44 -14.92
C GLU A 126 -22.18 5.17 -14.93
N GLY A 127 -23.29 4.42 -14.95
CA GLY A 127 -24.63 4.99 -14.98
C GLY A 127 -25.00 5.71 -13.69
N GLU A 128 -24.72 5.09 -12.54
CA GLU A 128 -24.89 5.76 -11.26
C GLU A 128 -23.91 6.91 -11.06
N PHE A 129 -22.67 6.78 -11.56
CA PHE A 129 -21.70 7.87 -11.51
C PHE A 129 -22.23 9.15 -12.15
N GLU A 130 -22.74 9.09 -13.39
CA GLU A 130 -23.23 10.30 -14.08
C GLU A 130 -24.44 10.93 -13.37
N SER A 131 -25.39 10.11 -12.93
CA SER A 131 -26.56 10.58 -12.17
C SER A 131 -26.17 11.27 -10.87
N LEU A 132 -25.23 10.68 -10.11
CA LEU A 132 -24.75 11.26 -8.86
C LEU A 132 -23.91 12.53 -9.09
N MET A 133 -23.15 12.60 -10.18
CA MET A 133 -22.42 13.81 -10.57
C MET A 133 -23.36 14.96 -10.91
N GLN A 134 -24.47 14.69 -11.60
CA GLN A 134 -25.49 15.69 -11.87
C GLN A 134 -26.12 16.20 -10.56
N GLN A 135 -26.53 15.30 -9.67
CA GLN A 135 -27.08 15.66 -8.36
C GLN A 135 -26.08 16.45 -7.50
N ALA A 136 -24.80 16.06 -7.53
CA ALA A 136 -23.75 16.79 -6.82
C ALA A 136 -23.58 18.21 -7.37
N ALA A 137 -23.67 18.39 -8.69
CA ALA A 137 -23.60 19.71 -9.33
C ALA A 137 -24.80 20.59 -8.97
N GLU A 138 -26.01 20.02 -8.95
CA GLU A 138 -27.24 20.69 -8.49
C GLU A 138 -27.16 21.10 -7.02
N ALA A 139 -26.52 20.26 -6.19
CA ALA A 139 -26.21 20.57 -4.79
C ALA A 139 -25.01 21.53 -4.61
N GLY A 140 -24.48 22.10 -5.70
CA GLY A 140 -23.43 23.12 -5.68
C GLY A 140 -22.00 22.60 -5.49
N ASN A 141 -21.75 21.30 -5.67
CA ASN A 141 -20.40 20.77 -5.61
C ASN A 141 -19.55 21.29 -6.79
N ALA A 142 -18.45 21.99 -6.49
CA ALA A 142 -17.62 22.66 -7.49
C ALA A 142 -16.92 21.69 -8.45
N ASP A 143 -16.51 20.51 -7.98
CA ASP A 143 -15.88 19.49 -8.82
C ASP A 143 -16.88 18.86 -9.79
N ALA A 144 -18.10 18.61 -9.30
CA ALA A 144 -19.21 18.13 -10.13
C ALA A 144 -19.60 19.16 -11.20
N LEU A 145 -19.74 20.44 -10.83
CA LEU A 145 -20.01 21.52 -11.78
C LEU A 145 -18.93 21.60 -12.88
N ARG A 146 -17.65 21.46 -12.52
CA ARG A 146 -16.54 21.40 -13.49
C ARG A 146 -16.64 20.18 -14.40
N PHE A 147 -17.05 19.04 -13.87
CA PHE A 147 -17.27 17.83 -14.66
C PHE A 147 -18.38 18.02 -15.69
N ILE A 148 -19.55 18.49 -15.26
CA ILE A 148 -20.70 18.75 -16.15
C ILE A 148 -20.35 19.78 -17.23
N LYS A 149 -19.67 20.88 -16.86
CA LYS A 149 -19.20 21.88 -17.82
C LYS A 149 -18.33 21.25 -18.92
N ARG A 150 -17.37 20.40 -18.55
CA ARG A 150 -16.49 19.70 -19.52
C ARG A 150 -17.21 18.65 -20.36
N GLN A 151 -18.36 18.14 -19.93
CA GLN A 151 -19.18 17.27 -20.77
C GLN A 151 -20.01 18.07 -21.77
N ALA A 152 -20.53 19.24 -21.37
CA ALA A 152 -21.25 20.12 -22.29
C ALA A 152 -20.37 20.72 -23.41
N GLU A 153 -19.05 20.78 -23.19
CA GLU A 153 -18.06 21.27 -24.16
C GLU A 153 -17.53 20.17 -25.12
N ARG A 154 -17.92 18.90 -24.92
CA ARG A 154 -17.52 17.77 -25.76
C ARG A 154 -18.55 17.50 -26.87
#